data_AF-A0A374VBI3-F1
#
_entry.id   AF-A0A374VBI3-F1
#
_cell.length_a   1.000
_cell.length_b   1.000
_cell.length_c   1.000
_cell.angle_alpha   90.00
_cell.angle_beta   90.00
_cell.angle_gamma   90.00
#
_symmetry.space_group_name_H-M   'P 1'
#
loop_
_entity.id
_entity.type
_entity.pdbx_description
1 polymer ?
#
loop_
_entity_poly.entity_id
_entity_poly.type
_entity_poly.pdbx_seq_one_letter_code
_entity_poly.pdbx_strand_id
1 'polypeptide(L)'
;MNAINVIPSSGNGFTMNLRNGSIKVDDKTGMYVISTGCGSGKTTSIKQLIKLKADKGIMYCVDTIAEADKMYHWIIENNILPDSDVLLIHGEIEARENMKVYCETPELIMNKKVIILTHVRFWTDLIDYFLIYKPTSKVPAFDGDFAKLMAREDLRAYVIFDETPMFYKPFVSISRTVLGCFSEKVSGAWRCKGKADLEESYKEFIADGEDDFCNTTHKLGRIKRDVVLECIPRYWEGWKQSGEQKMNISFYPKNLWQSTINTHILIYEGAGDILLHDSSCFTLLDIHYKYNAKVNFHEITAPQERRNEFDPIKFNETVNNIIGILKTRLQSKTLIVVWKDIGKRFEDEPSGESDWVNKIDEELRLKGYVPEMDYSITYFGSSKTKSTNEFRSYTGIILLGDWNMPYTFASSVREAFLSETTLEDYRMWYYTQLLSRIGIRNFDAGEYDVWYSSDYNPEFINCISTYLNNNIYNPIERAKHESDWLAEKAGTFRIRKEIVADIQKLAEHDTSLKDYIMASRKETFTIALDQLYIICPKSEKKKSKYDNLKNNLKKLDITLIIS
;
A
#
# COMPACT_ATOMS: atom_id res chain seq x y z
N MET A 1 3.20 -32.21 -9.18
CA MET A 1 2.84 -31.02 -8.37
C MET A 1 1.87 -31.48 -7.29
N ASN A 2 2.02 -30.96 -6.06
CA ASN A 2 1.07 -31.26 -4.97
C ASN A 2 -0.33 -30.74 -5.31
N ALA A 3 -1.36 -31.51 -4.97
CA ALA A 3 -2.73 -31.01 -5.02
C ALA A 3 -2.87 -29.90 -3.99
N ILE A 4 -3.27 -28.71 -4.43
CA ILE A 4 -3.53 -27.60 -3.49
C ILE A 4 -4.78 -27.97 -2.70
N ASN A 5 -4.66 -28.08 -1.38
CA ASN A 5 -5.83 -28.25 -0.54
C ASN A 5 -5.75 -27.61 0.85
N VAL A 6 -6.90 -27.50 1.52
CA VAL A 6 -7.03 -27.03 2.91
C VAL A 6 -7.59 -28.16 3.76
N ILE A 7 -6.87 -28.52 4.82
CA ILE A 7 -7.27 -29.53 5.80
C ILE A 7 -7.69 -28.78 7.08
N PRO A 8 -8.98 -28.81 7.46
CA PRO A 8 -9.45 -28.12 8.65
C PRO A 8 -8.96 -28.83 9.93
N SER A 9 -8.69 -28.06 10.98
CA SER A 9 -8.58 -28.60 12.34
C SER A 9 -9.98 -28.81 12.95
N SER A 10 -10.02 -29.36 14.18
CA SER A 10 -11.24 -29.44 14.99
C SER A 10 -11.77 -28.06 15.40
N GLY A 11 -10.91 -27.04 15.49
CA GLY A 11 -11.28 -25.65 15.77
C GLY A 11 -11.36 -24.78 14.51
N ASN A 12 -10.85 -23.55 14.64
CA ASN A 12 -10.81 -22.57 13.55
C ASN A 12 -9.48 -22.58 12.78
N GLY A 13 -8.49 -23.34 13.23
CA GLY A 13 -7.24 -23.57 12.51
C GLY A 13 -7.40 -24.44 11.27
N PHE A 14 -6.34 -24.51 10.47
CA PHE A 14 -6.28 -25.31 9.26
C PHE A 14 -4.86 -25.44 8.74
N THR A 15 -4.60 -26.46 7.92
CA THR A 15 -3.35 -26.62 7.17
C THR A 15 -3.61 -26.42 5.69
N MET A 16 -2.84 -25.53 5.07
CA MET A 16 -2.84 -25.29 3.64
C MET A 16 -1.71 -26.10 3.01
N ASN A 17 -2.03 -27.04 2.13
CA ASN A 17 -1.06 -27.67 1.25
C ASN A 17 -1.03 -26.87 -0.06
N LEU A 18 0.14 -26.35 -0.40
CA LEU A 18 0.41 -25.53 -1.58
C LEU A 18 1.33 -26.26 -2.55
N ARG A 19 1.61 -25.66 -3.71
CA ARG A 19 2.50 -26.26 -4.72
C ARG A 19 3.92 -26.51 -4.19
N ASN A 20 4.37 -25.70 -3.26
CA ASN A 20 5.76 -25.60 -2.81
C ASN A 20 5.98 -25.90 -1.33
N GLY A 21 4.95 -26.34 -0.62
CA GLY A 21 5.04 -26.65 0.80
C GLY A 21 3.68 -26.57 1.48
N SER A 22 3.68 -26.56 2.80
CA SER A 22 2.47 -26.47 3.60
C SER A 22 2.63 -25.43 4.69
N ILE A 23 1.55 -24.69 4.97
CA ILE A 23 1.47 -23.73 6.07
C ILE A 23 0.37 -24.18 7.02
N LYS A 24 0.66 -24.17 8.33
CA LYS A 24 -0.33 -24.43 9.37
C LYS A 24 -0.74 -23.11 10.02
N VAL A 25 -2.04 -22.83 10.00
CA VAL A 25 -2.68 -21.79 10.81
C VAL A 25 -3.26 -22.45 12.05
N ASP A 26 -2.81 -22.02 13.23
CA ASP A 26 -3.25 -22.61 14.50
C ASP A 26 -4.70 -22.26 14.86
N ASP A 27 -5.30 -23.04 15.76
CA ASP A 27 -6.64 -22.76 16.30
C ASP A 27 -6.73 -21.46 17.09
N LYS A 28 -5.60 -20.99 17.63
CA LYS A 28 -5.50 -19.72 18.31
C LYS A 28 -5.80 -18.60 17.32
N THR A 29 -6.76 -17.75 17.66
CA THR A 29 -7.10 -16.54 16.92
C THR A 29 -6.00 -15.49 17.06
N GLY A 30 -5.92 -14.59 16.08
CA GLY A 30 -4.82 -13.63 15.98
C GLY A 30 -4.63 -13.14 14.56
N MET A 31 -3.51 -12.45 14.35
CA MET A 31 -3.16 -11.81 13.09
C MET A 31 -1.95 -12.51 12.48
N TYR A 32 -2.08 -12.98 11.24
CA TYR A 32 -1.08 -13.80 10.57
C TYR A 32 -0.80 -13.29 9.15
N VAL A 33 0.47 -13.27 8.77
CA VAL A 33 0.91 -13.09 7.37
C VAL A 33 1.29 -14.46 6.84
N ILE A 34 0.61 -14.90 5.79
CA ILE A 34 0.85 -16.18 5.13
C ILE A 34 1.72 -15.91 3.91
N SER A 35 3.04 -16.14 4.05
CA SER A 35 4.00 -15.90 2.97
C SER A 35 4.33 -17.17 2.19
N THR A 36 3.83 -17.24 0.96
CA THR A 36 3.83 -18.50 0.20
C THR A 36 4.74 -18.55 -1.02
N GLY A 37 5.29 -17.41 -1.46
CA GLY A 37 5.77 -17.24 -2.83
C GLY A 37 4.62 -16.97 -3.82
N CYS A 38 4.90 -16.22 -4.89
CA CYS A 38 3.92 -15.95 -5.95
C CYS A 38 3.58 -17.23 -6.73
N GLY A 39 2.32 -17.42 -7.11
CA GLY A 39 1.85 -18.57 -7.91
C GLY A 39 1.71 -19.90 -7.17
N SER A 40 1.98 -19.93 -5.86
CA SER A 40 1.91 -21.10 -4.98
C SER A 40 0.52 -21.76 -4.89
N GLY A 41 -0.54 -21.00 -5.18
CA GLY A 41 -1.94 -21.43 -5.03
C GLY A 41 -2.76 -20.68 -3.98
N LYS A 42 -2.34 -19.48 -3.55
CA LYS A 42 -3.04 -18.64 -2.54
C LYS A 42 -4.56 -18.59 -2.74
N THR A 43 -5.01 -18.09 -3.89
CA THR A 43 -6.44 -17.94 -4.19
C THR A 43 -7.18 -19.28 -4.18
N THR A 44 -6.53 -20.37 -4.63
CA THR A 44 -7.11 -21.72 -4.57
C THR A 44 -7.27 -22.20 -3.13
N SER A 45 -6.32 -21.90 -2.25
CA SER A 45 -6.43 -22.15 -0.81
C SER A 45 -7.60 -21.39 -0.19
N ILE A 46 -7.70 -20.09 -0.45
CA ILE A 46 -8.79 -19.24 0.06
C ILE A 46 -10.15 -19.78 -0.39
N LYS A 47 -10.28 -20.15 -1.67
CA LYS A 47 -11.48 -20.80 -2.22
C LYS A 47 -11.87 -22.05 -1.43
N GLN A 48 -10.92 -22.90 -1.05
CA GLN A 48 -11.21 -24.09 -0.26
C GLN A 48 -11.59 -23.76 1.18
N LEU A 49 -10.94 -22.77 1.80
CA LEU A 49 -11.33 -22.29 3.12
C LEU A 49 -12.77 -21.78 3.12
N ILE A 50 -13.18 -21.03 2.08
CA ILE A 50 -14.57 -20.59 1.91
C ILE A 50 -15.52 -21.80 1.85
N LYS A 51 -15.23 -22.81 1.02
CA LYS A 51 -16.07 -24.02 0.94
C LYS A 51 -16.23 -24.73 2.29
N LEU A 52 -15.17 -24.77 3.09
CA LEU A 52 -15.12 -25.55 4.33
C LEU A 52 -15.69 -24.80 5.55
N LYS A 53 -15.58 -23.47 5.57
CA LYS A 53 -15.77 -22.67 6.79
C LYS A 53 -16.70 -21.46 6.63
N ALA A 54 -17.38 -21.29 5.48
CA ALA A 54 -18.31 -20.17 5.27
C ALA A 54 -19.36 -19.99 6.39
N ASP A 55 -19.87 -21.09 6.97
CA ASP A 55 -20.84 -21.02 8.06
C ASP A 55 -20.32 -20.36 9.35
N LYS A 56 -19.00 -20.18 9.47
CA LYS A 56 -18.35 -19.49 10.59
C LYS A 56 -18.21 -17.97 10.37
N GLY A 57 -18.65 -17.47 9.21
CA GLY A 57 -18.48 -16.07 8.83
C GLY A 57 -17.08 -15.81 8.28
N ILE A 58 -17.03 -15.39 7.01
CA ILE A 58 -15.80 -15.01 6.32
C ILE A 58 -15.97 -13.61 5.73
N MET A 59 -14.96 -12.78 5.92
CA MET A 59 -14.76 -11.56 5.15
C MET A 59 -13.57 -11.78 4.21
N TYR A 60 -13.78 -11.55 2.91
CA TYR A 60 -12.74 -11.62 1.89
C TYR A 60 -12.52 -10.25 1.27
N CYS A 61 -11.32 -9.71 1.48
CA CYS A 61 -10.90 -8.40 1.03
C CYS A 61 -9.83 -8.53 -0.05
N VAL A 62 -9.92 -7.71 -1.10
CA VAL A 62 -8.99 -7.73 -2.25
C VAL A 62 -8.57 -6.33 -2.67
N ASP A 63 -7.47 -6.23 -3.43
CA ASP A 63 -6.96 -4.92 -3.88
C ASP A 63 -7.81 -4.26 -4.98
N THR A 64 -8.49 -5.04 -5.82
CA THR A 64 -9.22 -4.52 -6.99
C THR A 64 -10.65 -5.06 -7.10
N ILE A 65 -11.52 -4.28 -7.74
CA ILE A 65 -12.91 -4.67 -8.02
C ILE A 65 -12.96 -5.94 -8.88
N ALA A 66 -12.11 -6.04 -9.91
CA ALA A 66 -12.06 -7.21 -10.78
C ALA A 66 -11.74 -8.52 -10.03
N GLU A 67 -10.92 -8.49 -8.98
CA GLU A 67 -10.68 -9.67 -8.15
C GLU A 67 -11.87 -9.98 -7.22
N ALA A 68 -12.60 -8.96 -6.77
CA ALA A 68 -13.81 -9.12 -5.96
C ALA A 68 -14.90 -9.82 -6.79
N ASP A 69 -15.13 -9.36 -8.01
CA ASP A 69 -16.06 -9.94 -8.97
C ASP A 69 -15.70 -11.40 -9.28
N LYS A 70 -14.42 -11.68 -9.58
CA LYS A 70 -13.95 -13.04 -9.85
C LYS A 70 -14.23 -14.00 -8.70
N MET A 71 -14.07 -13.57 -7.46
CA MET A 71 -14.39 -14.43 -6.31
C MET A 71 -15.90 -14.60 -6.17
N TYR A 72 -16.68 -13.53 -6.29
CA TYR A 72 -18.14 -13.58 -6.20
C TYR A 72 -18.74 -14.52 -7.24
N HIS A 73 -18.42 -14.32 -8.53
CA HIS A 73 -18.85 -15.18 -9.62
C HIS A 73 -18.42 -16.61 -9.42
N TRP A 74 -17.19 -16.85 -8.96
CA TRP A 74 -16.76 -18.20 -8.63
C TRP A 74 -17.63 -18.87 -7.56
N ILE A 75 -18.03 -18.15 -6.50
CA ILE A 75 -18.92 -18.71 -5.47
C ILE A 75 -20.30 -19.06 -6.05
N ILE A 76 -20.91 -18.13 -6.80
CA ILE A 76 -22.28 -18.28 -7.31
C ILE A 76 -22.34 -19.31 -8.45
N GLU A 77 -21.49 -19.18 -9.47
CA GLU A 77 -21.50 -20.05 -10.67
C GLU A 77 -21.14 -21.50 -10.34
N ASN A 78 -20.35 -21.73 -9.28
CA ASN A 78 -20.00 -23.08 -8.83
C ASN A 78 -20.94 -23.60 -7.73
N ASN A 79 -22.04 -22.90 -7.44
CA ASN A 79 -23.01 -23.25 -6.40
C ASN A 79 -22.37 -23.54 -5.04
N ILE A 80 -21.35 -22.76 -4.67
CA ILE A 80 -20.65 -22.92 -3.38
C ILE A 80 -21.53 -22.43 -2.24
N LEU A 81 -22.22 -21.31 -2.45
CA LEU A 81 -23.19 -20.72 -1.54
C LEU A 81 -24.32 -20.09 -2.36
N PRO A 82 -25.55 -20.03 -1.82
CA PRO A 82 -26.63 -19.26 -2.45
C PRO A 82 -26.35 -17.75 -2.35
N ASP A 83 -26.86 -16.96 -3.31
CA ASP A 83 -26.77 -15.49 -3.32
C ASP A 83 -27.24 -14.86 -2.00
N SER A 84 -28.20 -15.47 -1.32
CA SER A 84 -28.70 -15.00 -0.02
C SER A 84 -27.64 -15.01 1.08
N ASP A 85 -26.62 -15.86 0.98
CA ASP A 85 -25.55 -16.03 1.97
C ASP A 85 -24.29 -15.22 1.65
N VAL A 86 -24.22 -14.60 0.47
CA VAL A 86 -23.06 -13.84 -0.02
C VAL A 86 -23.45 -12.37 -0.21
N LEU A 87 -22.50 -11.45 -0.05
CA LEU A 87 -22.70 -10.05 -0.40
C LEU A 87 -21.41 -9.45 -0.97
N LEU A 88 -21.50 -8.88 -2.17
CA LEU A 88 -20.42 -8.18 -2.86
C LEU A 88 -20.59 -6.67 -2.72
N ILE A 89 -19.53 -5.97 -2.29
CA ILE A 89 -19.59 -4.54 -1.92
C ILE A 89 -18.47 -3.76 -2.62
N HIS A 90 -18.84 -3.05 -3.69
CA HIS A 90 -18.01 -2.03 -4.35
C HIS A 90 -18.91 -1.08 -5.17
N GLY A 91 -18.32 -0.05 -5.79
CA GLY A 91 -19.05 1.04 -6.43
C GLY A 91 -19.49 0.83 -7.88
N GLU A 92 -19.26 -0.34 -8.46
CA GLU A 92 -19.54 -0.60 -9.88
C GLU A 92 -20.91 -1.26 -10.11
N ILE A 93 -21.34 -1.31 -11.36
CA ILE A 93 -22.70 -1.73 -11.75
C ILE A 93 -23.02 -3.17 -11.30
N GLU A 94 -22.03 -4.06 -11.31
CA GLU A 94 -22.13 -5.46 -10.88
C GLU A 94 -22.56 -5.60 -9.42
N ALA A 95 -22.13 -4.69 -8.55
CA ALA A 95 -22.52 -4.68 -7.14
C ALA A 95 -23.72 -3.77 -6.85
N ARG A 96 -24.35 -3.14 -7.84
CA ARG A 96 -25.35 -2.09 -7.61
C ARG A 96 -26.53 -2.54 -6.76
N GLU A 97 -27.08 -3.72 -7.02
CA GLU A 97 -28.21 -4.25 -6.23
C GLU A 97 -27.76 -4.62 -4.80
N ASN A 98 -26.59 -5.24 -4.65
CA ASN A 98 -26.01 -5.53 -3.34
C ASN A 98 -25.72 -4.24 -2.55
N MET A 99 -25.24 -3.20 -3.23
CA MET A 99 -25.00 -1.88 -2.66
C MET A 99 -26.30 -1.20 -2.26
N LYS A 100 -27.37 -1.33 -3.05
CA LYS A 100 -28.69 -0.80 -2.68
C LYS A 100 -29.19 -1.47 -1.39
N VAL A 101 -29.12 -2.80 -1.33
CA VAL A 101 -29.47 -3.57 -0.12
C VAL A 101 -28.62 -3.15 1.06
N TYR A 102 -27.31 -3.00 0.88
CA TYR A 102 -26.41 -2.54 1.95
C TYR A 102 -26.72 -1.11 2.39
N CYS A 103 -27.02 -0.19 1.47
CA CYS A 103 -27.36 1.20 1.79
C CYS A 103 -28.69 1.32 2.57
N GLU A 104 -29.68 0.51 2.21
CA GLU A 104 -31.03 0.54 2.78
C GLU A 104 -31.13 -0.27 4.07
N THR A 105 -30.45 -1.42 4.15
CA THR A 105 -30.47 -2.34 5.29
C THR A 105 -29.05 -2.84 5.65
N PRO A 106 -28.16 -1.96 6.15
CA PRO A 106 -26.77 -2.30 6.44
C PRO A 106 -26.61 -3.50 7.37
N GLU A 107 -27.51 -3.68 8.34
CA GLU A 107 -27.44 -4.77 9.33
C GLU A 107 -27.49 -6.17 8.70
N LEU A 108 -28.05 -6.32 7.49
CA LEU A 108 -28.09 -7.61 6.79
C LEU A 108 -26.71 -8.19 6.54
N ILE A 109 -25.68 -7.34 6.43
CA ILE A 109 -24.30 -7.77 6.18
C ILE A 109 -23.79 -8.73 7.26
N MET A 110 -24.16 -8.49 8.53
CA MET A 110 -23.75 -9.31 9.66
C MET A 110 -24.38 -10.71 9.62
N ASN A 111 -25.41 -10.93 8.80
CA ASN A 111 -26.02 -12.25 8.63
C ASN A 111 -25.44 -13.06 7.47
N LYS A 112 -24.68 -12.41 6.57
CA LYS A 112 -24.07 -13.05 5.39
C LYS A 112 -22.91 -13.94 5.80
N LYS A 113 -22.88 -15.17 5.30
CA LYS A 113 -21.79 -16.12 5.54
C LYS A 113 -20.47 -15.63 4.95
N VAL A 114 -20.52 -15.08 3.74
CA VAL A 114 -19.34 -14.50 3.08
C VAL A 114 -19.65 -13.08 2.65
N ILE A 115 -18.77 -12.14 3.00
CA ILE A 115 -18.79 -10.79 2.45
C ILE A 115 -17.52 -10.55 1.64
N ILE A 116 -17.66 -9.92 0.49
CA ILE A 116 -16.57 -9.64 -0.45
C ILE A 116 -16.50 -8.14 -0.67
N LEU A 117 -15.33 -7.55 -0.46
CA LEU A 117 -15.12 -6.11 -0.61
C LEU A 117 -13.68 -5.78 -0.98
N THR A 118 -13.41 -4.54 -1.34
CA THR A 118 -12.03 -4.08 -1.57
C THR A 118 -11.34 -3.70 -0.26
N HIS A 119 -10.00 -3.74 -0.23
CA HIS A 119 -9.18 -3.26 0.88
C HIS A 119 -9.58 -1.85 1.31
N VAL A 120 -9.74 -0.94 0.36
CA VAL A 120 -10.13 0.45 0.63
C VAL A 120 -11.50 0.52 1.30
N ARG A 121 -12.47 -0.28 0.82
CA ARG A 121 -13.83 -0.28 1.40
C ARG A 121 -13.80 -0.71 2.86
N PHE A 122 -12.98 -1.68 3.24
CA PHE A 122 -12.88 -2.15 4.62
C PHE A 122 -12.47 -1.03 5.60
N TRP A 123 -11.51 -0.19 5.20
CA TRP A 123 -11.00 0.91 6.05
C TRP A 123 -11.85 2.19 6.01
N THR A 124 -12.68 2.35 4.98
CA THR A 124 -13.46 3.58 4.72
C THR A 124 -14.96 3.46 5.03
N ASP A 125 -15.38 2.33 5.58
CA ASP A 125 -16.78 2.04 5.88
C ASP A 125 -16.95 1.38 7.26
N LEU A 126 -18.16 0.88 7.56
CA LEU A 126 -18.54 0.30 8.86
C LEU A 126 -17.74 -0.97 9.20
N ILE A 127 -16.50 -0.77 9.67
CA ILE A 127 -15.55 -1.84 10.02
C ILE A 127 -16.12 -2.83 11.04
N ASP A 128 -16.90 -2.35 12.01
CA ASP A 128 -17.61 -3.14 12.99
C ASP A 128 -18.66 -4.06 12.35
N TYR A 129 -19.45 -3.56 11.41
CA TYR A 129 -20.45 -4.36 10.69
C TYR A 129 -19.80 -5.40 9.78
N PHE A 130 -18.63 -5.10 9.22
CA PHE A 130 -17.87 -6.06 8.44
C PHE A 130 -17.31 -7.18 9.32
N LEU A 131 -16.88 -6.88 10.54
CA LEU A 131 -16.27 -7.85 11.44
C LEU A 131 -17.30 -8.70 12.22
N ILE A 132 -18.47 -8.16 12.57
CA ILE A 132 -19.48 -8.86 13.37
C ILE A 132 -20.29 -9.85 12.51
N TYR A 133 -20.64 -11.00 13.09
CA TYR A 133 -21.39 -12.07 12.45
C TYR A 133 -22.46 -12.65 13.36
N LYS A 134 -23.71 -12.61 12.89
CA LYS A 134 -24.92 -13.13 13.57
C LYS A 134 -24.98 -12.72 15.05
N PRO A 135 -24.94 -11.41 15.35
CA PRO A 135 -25.02 -10.95 16.73
C PRO A 135 -26.38 -11.33 17.33
N THR A 136 -26.37 -11.78 18.58
CA THR A 136 -27.59 -12.14 19.33
C THR A 136 -28.30 -10.94 19.97
N SER A 137 -27.65 -9.77 19.93
CA SER A 137 -28.15 -8.52 20.49
C SER A 137 -27.91 -7.36 19.53
N LYS A 138 -28.55 -6.22 19.80
CA LYS A 138 -28.37 -5.00 19.00
C LYS A 138 -26.90 -4.53 19.09
N VAL A 139 -26.29 -4.28 17.93
CA VAL A 139 -24.94 -3.73 17.84
C VAL A 139 -25.01 -2.21 18.06
N PRO A 140 -24.35 -1.65 19.10
CA PRO A 140 -24.23 -0.21 19.26
C PRO A 140 -23.31 0.37 18.18
N ALA A 141 -23.43 1.68 17.92
CA ALA A 141 -22.49 2.36 17.04
C ALA A 141 -21.05 2.21 17.59
N PHE A 142 -20.11 1.95 16.69
CA PHE A 142 -18.70 1.83 17.03
C PHE A 142 -18.14 3.15 17.55
N ASP A 143 -17.50 3.08 18.71
CA ASP A 143 -16.96 4.20 19.47
C ASP A 143 -15.44 4.40 19.25
N GLY A 144 -14.86 3.68 18.30
CA GLY A 144 -13.42 3.67 18.04
C GLY A 144 -12.61 2.75 18.97
N ASP A 145 -13.26 2.02 19.89
CA ASP A 145 -12.60 1.07 20.78
C ASP A 145 -12.34 -0.29 20.11
N PHE A 146 -11.17 -0.41 19.48
CA PHE A 146 -10.79 -1.68 18.89
C PHE A 146 -10.57 -2.79 19.92
N ALA A 147 -10.14 -2.49 21.16
CA ALA A 147 -9.99 -3.52 22.19
C ALA A 147 -11.36 -4.16 22.51
N LYS A 148 -12.39 -3.34 22.65
CA LYS A 148 -13.77 -3.80 22.84
C LYS A 148 -14.32 -4.53 21.62
N LEU A 149 -14.07 -4.03 20.40
CA LEU A 149 -14.55 -4.65 19.16
C LEU A 149 -13.90 -6.02 18.93
N MET A 150 -12.58 -6.12 19.06
CA MET A 150 -11.82 -7.35 18.79
C MET A 150 -12.00 -8.45 19.84
N ALA A 151 -12.46 -8.07 21.04
CA ALA A 151 -12.80 -8.99 22.13
C ALA A 151 -14.23 -9.56 22.07
N ARG A 152 -15.05 -9.15 21.09
CA ARG A 152 -16.40 -9.70 20.92
C ARG A 152 -16.36 -11.20 20.59
N GLU A 153 -17.36 -11.95 21.03
CA GLU A 153 -17.46 -13.40 20.76
C GLU A 153 -18.20 -13.70 19.44
N ASP A 154 -18.93 -12.72 18.91
CA ASP A 154 -19.74 -12.81 17.69
C ASP A 154 -19.05 -12.17 16.48
N LEU A 155 -17.72 -12.24 16.42
CA LEU A 155 -16.97 -11.86 15.22
C LEU A 155 -17.03 -12.98 14.17
N ARG A 156 -16.89 -12.60 12.90
CA ARG A 156 -16.55 -13.54 11.83
C ARG A 156 -15.30 -14.30 12.23
N ALA A 157 -15.30 -15.62 12.04
CA ALA A 157 -14.13 -16.42 12.37
C ALA A 157 -12.91 -16.07 11.51
N TYR A 158 -13.12 -15.60 10.27
CA TYR A 158 -12.03 -15.29 9.33
C TYR A 158 -12.19 -13.93 8.66
N VAL A 159 -11.11 -13.16 8.68
CA VAL A 159 -10.89 -11.92 7.95
C VAL A 159 -9.68 -12.13 7.05
N ILE A 160 -9.91 -12.18 5.74
CA ILE A 160 -8.90 -12.56 4.76
C ILE A 160 -8.61 -11.35 3.88
N PHE A 161 -7.36 -10.92 3.85
CA PHE A 161 -6.82 -9.97 2.89
C PHE A 161 -6.02 -10.75 1.83
N ASP A 162 -6.47 -10.71 0.57
CA ASP A 162 -5.70 -11.25 -0.57
C ASP A 162 -4.77 -10.14 -1.08
N GLU A 163 -3.47 -10.36 -0.91
CA GLU A 163 -2.40 -9.36 -0.94
C GLU A 163 -2.45 -8.34 0.20
N THR A 164 -1.31 -7.69 0.47
CA THR A 164 -1.20 -6.70 1.56
C THR A 164 -1.99 -5.43 1.24
N PRO A 165 -2.83 -4.91 2.16
CA PRO A 165 -3.45 -3.60 2.02
C PRO A 165 -2.40 -2.47 1.93
N MET A 166 -2.47 -1.63 0.89
CA MET A 166 -1.50 -0.54 0.68
C MET A 166 -2.13 0.85 0.63
N PHE A 167 -3.46 0.94 0.62
CA PHE A 167 -4.19 2.20 0.45
C PHE A 167 -5.03 2.50 1.69
N TYR A 168 -4.56 3.47 2.48
CA TYR A 168 -5.23 3.93 3.69
C TYR A 168 -5.89 5.27 3.41
N LYS A 169 -7.21 5.29 3.39
CA LYS A 169 -8.02 6.51 3.33
C LYS A 169 -8.75 6.68 4.66
N PRO A 170 -8.97 7.92 5.10
CA PRO A 170 -9.75 8.16 6.31
C PRO A 170 -11.18 7.66 6.12
N PHE A 171 -11.76 7.12 7.19
CA PHE A 171 -13.18 6.83 7.28
C PHE A 171 -14.01 8.10 7.14
N VAL A 172 -13.56 9.18 7.80
CA VAL A 172 -14.11 10.52 7.64
C VAL A 172 -13.03 11.59 7.85
N SER A 173 -13.17 12.71 7.16
CA SER A 173 -12.38 13.93 7.38
C SER A 173 -13.32 15.03 7.85
N ILE A 174 -12.95 15.71 8.93
CA ILE A 174 -13.72 16.78 9.57
C ILE A 174 -12.93 18.09 9.48
N SER A 175 -13.59 19.23 9.23
CA SER A 175 -12.92 20.54 9.19
C SER A 175 -12.65 21.08 10.59
N ARG A 176 -11.64 21.94 10.73
CA ARG A 176 -11.34 22.61 12.00
C ARG A 176 -12.51 23.42 12.56
N THR A 177 -13.33 24.00 11.68
CA THR A 177 -14.54 24.73 12.06
C THR A 177 -15.52 23.82 12.77
N VAL A 178 -15.77 22.63 12.20
CA VAL A 178 -16.63 21.61 12.81
C VAL A 178 -16.11 21.14 14.18
N LEU A 179 -14.79 21.00 14.34
CA LEU A 179 -14.22 20.69 15.67
C LEU A 179 -14.58 21.74 16.72
N GLY A 180 -14.66 23.02 16.32
CA GLY A 180 -15.17 24.10 17.17
C GLY A 180 -16.60 23.85 17.63
N CYS A 181 -17.49 23.42 16.73
CA CYS A 181 -18.88 23.06 17.05
C CYS A 181 -18.97 21.89 18.04
N PHE A 182 -18.01 20.98 18.03
CA PHE A 182 -17.93 19.82 18.93
C PHE A 182 -17.15 20.09 20.22
N SER A 183 -16.70 21.32 20.43
CA SER A 183 -15.94 21.72 21.60
C SER A 183 -16.79 22.57 22.55
N GLU A 184 -16.53 22.47 23.84
CA GLU A 184 -17.08 23.35 24.85
C GLU A 184 -15.99 23.79 25.83
N LYS A 185 -16.21 24.93 26.50
CA LYS A 185 -15.28 25.47 27.48
C LYS A 185 -15.84 25.26 28.88
N VAL A 186 -15.18 24.43 29.68
CA VAL A 186 -15.57 24.13 31.07
C VAL A 186 -14.43 24.43 32.01
N SER A 187 -14.72 25.24 33.02
CA SER A 187 -13.73 25.72 34.00
C SER A 187 -12.49 26.35 33.35
N GLY A 188 -12.67 27.03 32.23
CA GLY A 188 -11.59 27.69 31.49
C GLY A 188 -10.85 26.80 30.47
N ALA A 189 -11.05 25.49 30.49
CA ALA A 189 -10.41 24.54 29.59
C ALA A 189 -11.36 24.09 28.47
N TRP A 190 -10.83 23.93 27.27
CA TRP A 190 -11.56 23.31 26.16
C TRP A 190 -11.61 21.79 26.35
N ARG A 191 -12.80 21.22 26.18
CA ARG A 191 -13.07 19.78 26.16
C ARG A 191 -14.02 19.41 25.00
N CYS A 192 -14.05 18.14 24.64
CA CYS A 192 -15.08 17.59 23.76
C CYS A 192 -16.44 17.66 24.45
N LYS A 193 -17.48 18.02 23.70
CA LYS A 193 -18.87 17.94 24.13
C LYS A 193 -19.30 16.50 24.44
N GLY A 194 -20.30 16.35 25.30
CA GLY A 194 -20.97 15.06 25.52
C GLY A 194 -21.78 14.61 24.31
N LYS A 195 -22.13 13.32 24.25
CA LYS A 195 -22.81 12.72 23.09
C LYS A 195 -24.08 13.46 22.66
N ALA A 196 -24.98 13.78 23.60
CA ALA A 196 -26.23 14.48 23.30
C ALA A 196 -25.97 15.86 22.66
N ASP A 197 -25.01 16.60 23.21
CA ASP A 197 -24.64 17.94 22.71
C ASP A 197 -23.89 17.86 21.36
N LEU A 198 -23.14 16.78 21.09
CA LEU A 198 -22.54 16.51 19.79
C LEU A 198 -23.62 16.29 18.73
N GLU A 199 -24.62 15.46 19.03
CA GLU A 199 -25.75 15.20 18.13
C GLU A 199 -26.57 16.47 17.86
N GLU A 200 -26.82 17.29 18.89
CA GLU A 200 -27.49 18.57 18.75
C GLU A 200 -26.66 19.54 17.90
N SER A 201 -25.36 19.66 18.18
CA SER A 201 -24.46 20.55 17.43
C SER A 201 -24.35 20.13 15.96
N TYR A 202 -24.36 18.83 15.67
CA TYR A 202 -24.40 18.34 14.30
C TYR A 202 -25.69 18.76 13.58
N LYS A 203 -26.85 18.54 14.20
CA LYS A 203 -28.15 18.87 13.60
C LYS A 203 -28.31 20.37 13.34
N GLU A 204 -27.89 21.21 14.28
CA GLU A 204 -28.12 22.66 14.20
C GLU A 204 -27.11 23.39 13.30
N PHE A 205 -25.85 22.92 13.23
CA PHE A 205 -24.77 23.68 12.59
C PHE A 205 -24.09 23.00 11.40
N ILE A 206 -24.28 21.69 11.22
CA ILE A 206 -23.48 20.90 10.26
C ILE A 206 -24.36 20.22 9.22
N ALA A 207 -25.46 19.60 9.64
CA ALA A 207 -26.37 18.89 8.77
C ALA A 207 -26.85 19.75 7.59
N ASP A 208 -26.92 19.15 6.40
CA ASP A 208 -27.34 19.81 5.15
C ASP A 208 -26.41 20.94 4.66
N GLY A 209 -25.29 21.18 5.34
CA GLY A 209 -24.27 22.17 4.98
C GLY A 209 -23.08 21.60 4.18
N GLU A 210 -22.13 22.46 3.80
CA GLU A 210 -20.90 22.06 3.08
C GLU A 210 -19.97 21.17 3.92
N ASP A 211 -20.03 21.32 5.25
CA ASP A 211 -19.26 20.54 6.22
C ASP A 211 -19.97 19.24 6.66
N ASP A 212 -21.13 18.91 6.07
CA ASP A 212 -21.86 17.68 6.39
C ASP A 212 -21.10 16.44 5.91
N PHE A 213 -20.42 15.80 6.87
CA PHE A 213 -19.65 14.59 6.64
C PHE A 213 -20.53 13.34 6.38
N CYS A 214 -21.85 13.45 6.42
CA CYS A 214 -22.80 12.37 6.16
C CYS A 214 -24.08 12.84 5.43
N ASN A 215 -23.91 13.64 4.36
CA ASN A 215 -25.02 14.07 3.51
C ASN A 215 -25.61 12.91 2.66
N THR A 216 -26.51 12.13 3.24
CA THR A 216 -27.27 11.09 2.51
C THR A 216 -28.60 10.76 3.16
N THR A 217 -29.57 10.38 2.32
CA THR A 217 -30.91 9.96 2.74
C THR A 217 -30.99 8.49 3.15
N HIS A 218 -29.96 7.69 2.86
CA HIS A 218 -29.96 6.25 3.11
C HIS A 218 -29.60 5.90 4.56
N LYS A 219 -30.03 4.71 5.01
CA LYS A 219 -29.84 4.24 6.39
C LYS A 219 -28.37 4.07 6.74
N LEU A 220 -27.55 3.61 5.79
CA LEU A 220 -26.10 3.48 5.94
C LEU A 220 -25.45 4.77 6.42
N GLY A 221 -25.71 5.90 5.78
CA GLY A 221 -25.07 7.15 6.17
C GLY A 221 -25.50 7.66 7.54
N ARG A 222 -26.74 7.40 7.96
CA ARG A 222 -27.16 7.69 9.34
C ARG A 222 -26.34 6.88 10.35
N ILE A 223 -26.10 5.59 10.08
CA ILE A 223 -25.25 4.75 10.94
C ILE A 223 -23.79 5.24 10.90
N LYS A 224 -23.25 5.57 9.72
CA LYS A 224 -21.89 6.13 9.61
C LYS A 224 -21.76 7.43 10.41
N ARG A 225 -22.74 8.33 10.33
CA ARG A 225 -22.79 9.55 11.16
C ARG A 225 -22.73 9.21 12.64
N ASP A 226 -23.56 8.28 13.10
CA ASP A 226 -23.60 7.89 14.51
C ASP A 226 -22.24 7.32 14.96
N VAL A 227 -21.58 6.50 14.13
CA VAL A 227 -20.20 6.03 14.36
C VAL A 227 -19.20 7.18 14.43
N VAL A 228 -19.27 8.16 13.52
CA VAL A 228 -18.41 9.34 13.56
C VAL A 228 -18.58 10.08 14.88
N LEU A 229 -19.83 10.36 15.29
CA LEU A 229 -20.13 11.08 16.52
C LEU A 229 -19.63 10.34 17.78
N GLU A 230 -19.75 9.02 17.82
CA GLU A 230 -19.23 8.18 18.91
C GLU A 230 -17.69 8.11 18.94
N CYS A 231 -17.03 8.20 17.77
CA CYS A 231 -15.58 8.18 17.69
C CYS A 231 -14.93 9.52 18.09
N ILE A 232 -15.57 10.67 17.82
CA ILE A 232 -15.00 12.01 18.05
C ILE A 232 -14.33 12.16 19.43
N PRO A 233 -14.97 11.78 20.55
CA PRO A 233 -14.36 11.93 21.88
C PRO A 233 -12.96 11.30 22.03
N ARG A 234 -12.68 10.19 21.33
CA ARG A 234 -11.37 9.52 21.38
C ARG A 234 -10.28 10.27 20.64
N TYR A 235 -10.63 10.93 19.53
CA TYR A 235 -9.67 11.62 18.68
C TYR A 235 -9.51 13.10 19.01
N TRP A 236 -10.50 13.69 19.70
CA TRP A 236 -10.63 15.14 19.91
C TRP A 236 -9.40 15.79 20.54
N GLU A 237 -8.81 15.20 21.59
CA GLU A 237 -7.66 15.81 22.28
C GLU A 237 -6.42 15.88 21.39
N GLY A 238 -6.16 14.85 20.59
CA GLY A 238 -5.06 14.85 19.62
C GLY A 238 -5.29 15.89 18.51
N TRP A 239 -6.53 15.99 18.01
CA TRP A 239 -6.91 16.98 17.00
C TRP A 239 -6.74 18.41 17.48
N LYS A 240 -7.16 18.71 18.71
CA LYS A 240 -7.01 20.03 19.34
C LYS A 240 -5.54 20.48 19.38
N GLN A 241 -4.62 19.56 19.62
CA GLN A 241 -3.18 19.85 19.71
C GLN A 241 -2.48 19.93 18.34
N SER A 242 -3.01 19.25 17.33
CA SER A 242 -2.34 19.06 16.02
C SER A 242 -2.10 20.35 15.22
N GLY A 243 -2.98 21.35 15.33
CA GLY A 243 -2.90 22.52 14.45
C GLY A 243 -3.38 22.27 13.01
N GLU A 244 -3.90 21.09 12.67
CA GLU A 244 -4.39 20.76 11.33
C GLU A 244 -5.69 21.50 10.95
N GLN A 245 -5.94 21.64 9.65
CA GLN A 245 -7.18 22.23 9.12
C GLN A 245 -8.26 21.17 8.84
N LYS A 246 -7.83 19.92 8.65
CA LYS A 246 -8.67 18.76 8.44
C LYS A 246 -8.20 17.66 9.38
N MET A 247 -9.14 17.08 10.11
CA MET A 247 -8.86 16.05 11.09
C MET A 247 -9.52 14.75 10.67
N ASN A 248 -8.74 13.69 10.68
CA ASN A 248 -9.13 12.42 10.12
C ASN A 248 -9.44 11.40 11.23
N ILE A 249 -10.55 10.69 11.07
CA ILE A 249 -10.74 9.38 11.69
C ILE A 249 -10.24 8.37 10.67
N SER A 250 -9.14 7.70 10.97
CA SER A 250 -8.52 6.69 10.11
C SER A 250 -8.40 5.37 10.86
N PHE A 251 -8.58 4.27 10.12
CA PHE A 251 -8.39 2.91 10.62
C PHE A 251 -7.28 2.23 9.82
N TYR A 252 -6.44 1.49 10.53
CA TYR A 252 -5.25 0.81 10.01
C TYR A 252 -5.20 -0.63 10.54
N PRO A 253 -4.46 -1.54 9.86
CA PRO A 253 -4.22 -2.91 10.33
C PRO A 253 -3.77 -2.98 11.79
N LYS A 254 -2.86 -2.12 12.23
CA LYS A 254 -2.40 -2.04 13.63
C LYS A 254 -3.53 -1.80 14.64
N ASN A 255 -4.65 -1.20 14.24
CA ASN A 255 -5.76 -0.97 15.16
C ASN A 255 -6.46 -2.28 15.52
N LEU A 256 -6.42 -3.29 14.64
CA LEU A 256 -6.99 -4.62 14.92
C LEU A 256 -6.12 -5.44 15.88
N TRP A 257 -4.86 -5.04 16.09
CA TRP A 257 -3.94 -5.71 17.02
C TRP A 257 -4.25 -5.30 18.45
N GLN A 258 -4.79 -6.25 19.22
CA GLN A 258 -5.26 -6.06 20.59
C GLN A 258 -4.81 -7.23 21.46
N SER A 259 -4.87 -7.08 22.79
CA SER A 259 -4.53 -8.14 23.73
C SER A 259 -5.44 -9.37 23.59
N THR A 260 -6.70 -9.14 23.25
CA THR A 260 -7.69 -10.16 22.92
C THR A 260 -8.18 -9.95 21.49
N ILE A 261 -8.05 -10.99 20.67
CA ILE A 261 -8.53 -11.03 19.29
C ILE A 261 -9.29 -12.35 19.11
N ASN A 262 -10.59 -12.28 18.87
CA ASN A 262 -11.45 -13.47 18.74
C ASN A 262 -11.73 -13.88 17.28
N THR A 263 -10.85 -13.49 16.36
CA THR A 263 -10.96 -13.78 14.92
C THR A 263 -9.58 -14.11 14.33
N HIS A 264 -9.54 -14.87 13.23
CA HIS A 264 -8.34 -15.07 12.43
C HIS A 264 -8.25 -13.99 11.35
N ILE A 265 -7.33 -13.04 11.52
CA ILE A 265 -6.99 -12.05 10.50
C ILE A 265 -5.79 -12.55 9.71
N LEU A 266 -5.99 -12.80 8.42
CA LEU A 266 -5.03 -13.46 7.55
C LEU A 266 -4.68 -12.57 6.36
N ILE A 267 -3.40 -12.24 6.19
CA ILE A 267 -2.90 -11.59 4.98
C ILE A 267 -2.22 -12.66 4.12
N TYR A 268 -2.77 -12.93 2.95
CA TYR A 268 -2.18 -13.82 1.96
C TYR A 268 -1.28 -13.02 1.03
N GLU A 269 0.02 -12.99 1.32
CA GLU A 269 0.99 -12.18 0.58
C GLU A 269 2.07 -13.09 -0.02
N GLY A 270 2.39 -12.90 -1.31
CA GLY A 270 3.37 -13.76 -1.97
C GLY A 270 4.79 -13.60 -1.40
N ALA A 271 5.13 -12.36 -1.05
CA ALA A 271 6.45 -11.95 -0.56
C ALA A 271 6.34 -11.29 0.83
N GLY A 272 5.54 -11.88 1.72
CA GLY A 272 5.23 -11.30 3.03
C GLY A 272 6.41 -11.34 4.01
N ASP A 273 7.31 -12.29 3.78
CA ASP A 273 8.63 -12.45 4.42
C ASP A 273 9.64 -11.39 3.98
N ILE A 274 9.32 -10.58 2.98
CA ILE A 274 10.08 -9.36 2.67
C ILE A 274 9.38 -8.18 3.33
N LEU A 275 8.10 -7.97 3.01
CA LEU A 275 7.40 -6.73 3.36
C LEU A 275 7.09 -6.59 4.86
N LEU A 276 6.71 -7.69 5.53
CA LEU A 276 6.13 -7.70 6.87
C LEU A 276 6.88 -8.63 7.83
N HIS A 277 8.14 -8.96 7.53
CA HIS A 277 8.95 -9.92 8.27
C HIS A 277 9.21 -9.55 9.74
N ASP A 278 9.16 -8.26 10.03
CA ASP A 278 9.45 -7.62 11.32
C ASP A 278 8.22 -6.94 11.92
N SER A 279 7.02 -7.20 11.38
CA SER A 279 5.79 -6.67 11.96
C SER A 279 5.59 -7.17 13.39
N SER A 280 5.40 -6.24 14.32
CA SER A 280 5.06 -6.58 15.72
C SER A 280 3.60 -6.97 15.91
N CYS A 281 2.72 -6.68 14.94
CA CYS A 281 1.29 -6.97 15.00
C CYS A 281 0.93 -8.35 14.41
N PHE A 282 1.73 -8.85 13.46
CA PHE A 282 1.41 -10.06 12.70
C PHE A 282 2.44 -11.15 12.91
N THR A 283 1.98 -12.39 13.11
CA THR A 283 2.85 -13.57 13.09
C THR A 283 3.08 -14.02 11.66
N LEU A 284 4.34 -14.06 11.22
CA LEU A 284 4.71 -14.57 9.91
C LEU A 284 4.64 -16.10 9.88
N LEU A 285 3.88 -16.65 8.94
CA LEU A 285 3.82 -18.07 8.60
C LEU A 285 4.40 -18.23 7.19
N ASP A 286 5.61 -18.77 7.10
CA ASP A 286 6.43 -18.74 5.88
C ASP A 286 6.62 -20.13 5.25
N ILE A 287 6.66 -20.17 3.92
CA ILE A 287 7.31 -21.25 3.17
C ILE A 287 8.68 -20.75 2.72
N HIS A 288 9.73 -21.36 3.26
CA HIS A 288 11.10 -21.00 2.94
C HIS A 288 11.46 -21.27 1.47
N TYR A 289 10.99 -22.37 0.87
CA TYR A 289 11.27 -22.67 -0.55
C TYR A 289 10.15 -22.14 -1.46
N LYS A 290 10.26 -20.87 -1.91
CA LYS A 290 9.24 -20.15 -2.67
C LYS A 290 9.27 -20.36 -4.18
N TYR A 291 10.46 -20.50 -4.74
CA TYR A 291 10.71 -20.65 -6.17
C TYR A 291 11.72 -21.78 -6.39
N ASN A 292 11.52 -22.53 -7.47
CA ASN A 292 12.43 -23.59 -7.92
C ASN A 292 13.01 -23.32 -9.31
N ALA A 293 12.77 -22.13 -9.85
CA ALA A 293 13.26 -21.68 -11.14
C ALA A 293 14.71 -21.20 -11.02
N LYS A 294 15.45 -21.25 -12.14
CA LYS A 294 16.75 -20.59 -12.27
C LYS A 294 16.57 -19.27 -13.00
N VAL A 295 17.00 -18.18 -12.40
CA VAL A 295 16.85 -16.82 -12.91
C VAL A 295 18.23 -16.24 -13.17
N ASN A 296 18.56 -16.03 -14.45
CA ASN A 296 19.81 -15.42 -14.87
C ASN A 296 19.62 -13.90 -14.98
N PHE A 297 20.53 -13.14 -14.37
CA PHE A 297 20.54 -11.69 -14.40
C PHE A 297 21.63 -11.18 -15.33
N HIS A 298 21.26 -10.31 -16.26
CA HIS A 298 22.15 -9.79 -17.29
C HIS A 298 22.08 -8.26 -17.30
N GLU A 299 23.20 -7.61 -17.07
CA GLU A 299 23.28 -6.15 -17.22
C GLU A 299 23.26 -5.76 -18.70
N ILE A 300 22.56 -4.69 -19.03
CA ILE A 300 22.52 -4.12 -20.38
C ILE A 300 22.78 -2.61 -20.36
N THR A 301 23.37 -2.11 -21.43
CA THR A 301 23.51 -0.66 -21.64
C THR A 301 22.16 -0.09 -22.08
N ALA A 302 21.64 0.89 -21.36
CA ALA A 302 20.45 1.64 -21.76
C ALA A 302 20.71 3.14 -21.50
N PRO A 303 21.40 3.84 -22.42
CA PRO A 303 21.93 5.18 -22.15
C PRO A 303 20.84 6.24 -22.04
N GLN A 304 19.64 6.00 -22.57
CA GLN A 304 18.50 6.89 -22.35
C GLN A 304 18.03 6.79 -20.90
N GLU A 305 18.12 7.90 -20.18
CA GLU A 305 17.64 8.01 -18.80
C GLU A 305 16.21 8.58 -18.73
N ARG A 306 15.47 8.25 -17.67
CA ARG A 306 14.10 8.74 -17.44
C ARG A 306 13.99 10.26 -17.28
N ARG A 307 14.95 10.87 -16.57
CA ARG A 307 14.87 12.25 -16.04
C ARG A 307 15.62 13.28 -16.88
N ASN A 308 16.41 12.84 -17.84
CA ASN A 308 17.16 13.73 -18.71
C ASN A 308 16.30 14.15 -19.90
N GLU A 309 16.73 15.21 -20.60
CA GLU A 309 16.14 15.56 -21.88
C GLU A 309 16.17 14.36 -22.82
N PHE A 310 15.10 14.21 -23.60
CA PHE A 310 15.01 13.14 -24.59
C PHE A 310 16.16 13.28 -25.59
N ASP A 311 17.00 12.26 -25.68
CA ASP A 311 18.16 12.24 -26.56
C ASP A 311 17.92 11.18 -27.64
N PRO A 312 17.65 11.58 -28.89
CA PRO A 312 17.36 10.64 -29.97
C PRO A 312 18.47 9.61 -30.22
N ILE A 313 19.74 9.96 -29.97
CA ILE A 313 20.87 9.05 -30.18
C ILE A 313 20.84 7.98 -29.10
N LYS A 314 20.77 8.40 -27.84
CA LYS A 314 20.70 7.47 -26.69
C LYS A 314 19.44 6.61 -26.72
N PHE A 315 18.31 7.19 -27.13
CA PHE A 315 17.05 6.45 -27.30
C PHE A 315 17.21 5.33 -28.34
N ASN A 316 17.73 5.65 -29.52
CA ASN A 316 17.97 4.65 -30.57
C ASN A 316 18.95 3.56 -30.12
N GLU A 317 19.98 3.92 -29.37
CA GLU A 317 20.91 2.95 -28.78
C GLU A 317 20.21 2.02 -27.79
N THR A 318 19.40 2.56 -26.86
CA THR A 318 18.57 1.75 -25.95
C THR A 318 17.67 0.78 -26.73
N VAL A 319 16.97 1.25 -27.77
CA VAL A 319 16.08 0.40 -28.58
C VAL A 319 16.88 -0.68 -29.33
N ASN A 320 18.04 -0.36 -29.88
CA ASN A 320 18.90 -1.34 -30.54
C ASN A 320 19.37 -2.45 -29.58
N ASN A 321 19.63 -2.11 -28.31
CA ASN A 321 20.00 -3.09 -27.29
C ASN A 321 18.82 -4.01 -26.93
N ILE A 322 17.60 -3.46 -26.83
CA ILE A 322 16.36 -4.27 -26.68
C ILE A 322 16.20 -5.23 -27.87
N ILE A 323 16.36 -4.73 -29.10
CA ILE A 323 16.29 -5.53 -30.33
C ILE A 323 17.33 -6.65 -30.31
N GLY A 324 18.56 -6.38 -29.85
CA GLY A 324 19.60 -7.38 -29.68
C GLY A 324 19.14 -8.55 -28.80
N ILE A 325 18.48 -8.26 -27.68
CA ILE A 325 17.92 -9.27 -26.78
C ILE A 325 16.78 -10.04 -27.46
N LEU A 326 15.81 -9.34 -28.07
CA LEU A 326 14.67 -9.98 -28.73
C LEU A 326 15.11 -10.94 -29.86
N LYS A 327 16.18 -10.61 -30.60
CA LYS A 327 16.76 -11.52 -31.63
C LYS A 327 17.27 -12.83 -31.06
N THR A 328 17.73 -12.86 -29.82
CA THR A 328 18.18 -14.10 -29.18
C THR A 328 17.02 -14.98 -28.69
N ARG A 329 15.77 -14.48 -28.79
CA ARG A 329 14.58 -15.07 -28.17
C ARG A 329 13.40 -15.28 -29.12
N LEU A 330 13.66 -15.54 -30.40
CA LEU A 330 12.62 -15.67 -31.44
C LEU A 330 11.51 -16.70 -31.15
N GLN A 331 11.72 -17.62 -30.21
CA GLN A 331 10.72 -18.64 -29.81
C GLN A 331 10.06 -18.36 -28.45
N SER A 332 10.39 -17.25 -27.79
CA SER A 332 9.88 -16.94 -26.45
C SER A 332 9.55 -15.47 -26.27
N LYS A 333 8.39 -15.19 -25.66
CA LYS A 333 7.93 -13.82 -25.42
C LYS A 333 8.74 -13.16 -24.31
N THR A 334 9.05 -11.88 -24.50
CA THR A 334 9.78 -11.04 -23.53
C THR A 334 8.90 -9.91 -23.04
N LEU A 335 8.88 -9.67 -21.72
CA LEU A 335 8.19 -8.53 -21.13
C LEU A 335 9.16 -7.37 -21.01
N ILE A 336 8.82 -6.20 -21.55
CA ILE A 336 9.59 -4.98 -21.43
C ILE A 336 8.89 -4.10 -20.40
N VAL A 337 9.59 -3.76 -19.33
CA VAL A 337 9.09 -2.85 -18.29
C VAL A 337 9.89 -1.58 -18.34
N VAL A 338 9.21 -0.46 -18.60
CA VAL A 338 9.83 0.84 -18.79
C VAL A 338 9.42 1.82 -17.69
N TRP A 339 10.01 3.00 -17.71
CA TRP A 339 9.65 4.06 -16.79
C TRP A 339 8.20 4.51 -16.96
N LYS A 340 7.57 4.96 -15.87
CA LYS A 340 6.42 5.86 -15.96
C LYS A 340 6.87 7.28 -16.32
N ASP A 341 6.05 8.03 -17.04
CA ASP A 341 6.35 9.41 -17.43
C ASP A 341 6.61 10.33 -16.22
N ILE A 342 7.28 11.46 -16.48
CA ILE A 342 7.56 12.51 -15.49
C ILE A 342 7.04 13.84 -16.05
N GLY A 343 6.26 14.58 -15.26
CA GLY A 343 5.99 15.99 -15.51
C GLY A 343 4.57 16.37 -15.92
N LYS A 344 3.68 15.40 -16.18
CA LYS A 344 2.24 15.66 -16.28
C LYS A 344 1.60 15.50 -14.89
N ARG A 345 0.69 16.40 -14.51
CA ARG A 345 0.00 16.28 -13.21
C ARG A 345 -0.82 14.98 -13.22
N PHE A 346 -0.93 14.32 -12.08
CA PHE A 346 -1.74 13.08 -11.91
C PHE A 346 -3.20 13.23 -12.40
N GLU A 347 -3.70 14.45 -12.54
CA GLU A 347 -5.06 14.77 -12.98
C GLU A 347 -5.19 14.94 -14.51
N ASP A 348 -4.08 15.03 -15.25
CA ASP A 348 -4.05 15.35 -16.69
C ASP A 348 -3.69 14.14 -17.60
N GLU A 349 -3.41 12.97 -17.04
CA GLU A 349 -3.10 11.74 -17.80
C GLU A 349 -4.33 10.82 -17.88
N PRO A 350 -4.70 10.30 -19.06
CA PRO A 350 -5.59 9.15 -19.15
C PRO A 350 -5.01 8.00 -18.30
N SER A 351 -5.83 7.46 -17.40
CA SER A 351 -5.48 6.30 -16.58
C SER A 351 -4.98 5.15 -17.47
N GLY A 352 -3.69 4.82 -17.39
CA GLY A 352 -3.12 3.63 -18.03
C GLY A 352 -2.20 3.88 -19.23
N GLU A 353 -1.93 5.13 -19.59
CA GLU A 353 -1.03 5.47 -20.71
C GLU A 353 0.37 5.87 -20.23
N SER A 354 1.40 5.56 -21.03
CA SER A 354 2.76 6.05 -20.82
C SER A 354 3.42 6.38 -22.16
N ASP A 355 3.94 7.61 -22.27
CA ASP A 355 4.70 8.11 -23.41
C ASP A 355 5.93 7.24 -23.68
N TRP A 356 6.62 6.75 -22.64
CA TRP A 356 7.75 5.82 -22.80
C TRP A 356 7.34 4.47 -23.38
N VAL A 357 6.20 3.93 -22.95
CA VAL A 357 5.63 2.71 -23.54
C VAL A 357 5.35 2.93 -25.02
N ASN A 358 4.67 4.03 -25.37
CA ASN A 358 4.32 4.35 -26.75
C ASN A 358 5.55 4.55 -27.62
N LYS A 359 6.53 5.35 -27.18
CA LYS A 359 7.77 5.62 -27.96
C LYS A 359 8.54 4.34 -28.29
N ILE A 360 8.73 3.47 -27.29
CA ILE A 360 9.47 2.22 -27.51
C ILE A 360 8.65 1.24 -28.35
N ASP A 361 7.33 1.15 -28.13
CA ASP A 361 6.45 0.30 -28.95
C ASP A 361 6.45 0.73 -30.42
N GLU A 362 6.34 2.02 -30.69
CA GLU A 362 6.38 2.58 -32.05
C GLU A 362 7.70 2.27 -32.75
N GLU A 363 8.85 2.50 -32.10
CA GLU A 363 10.15 2.23 -32.71
C GLU A 363 10.38 0.73 -32.95
N LEU A 364 9.97 -0.15 -32.02
CA LEU A 364 10.06 -1.60 -32.20
C LEU A 364 9.20 -2.08 -33.38
N ARG A 365 7.99 -1.56 -33.53
CA ARG A 365 7.13 -1.84 -34.69
C ARG A 365 7.74 -1.36 -36.00
N LEU A 366 8.33 -0.17 -36.02
CA LEU A 366 9.04 0.35 -37.20
C LEU A 366 10.23 -0.54 -37.60
N LYS A 367 10.83 -1.25 -36.65
CA LYS A 367 11.91 -2.23 -36.88
C LYS A 367 11.41 -3.66 -37.18
N GLY A 368 10.09 -3.84 -37.30
CA GLY A 368 9.46 -5.09 -37.72
C GLY A 368 9.12 -6.07 -36.60
N TYR A 369 9.16 -5.65 -35.33
CA TYR A 369 8.72 -6.47 -34.21
C TYR A 369 7.21 -6.33 -33.96
N VAL A 370 6.56 -7.43 -33.61
CA VAL A 370 5.11 -7.52 -33.46
C VAL A 370 4.75 -7.71 -31.98
N PRO A 371 4.01 -6.77 -31.37
CA PRO A 371 3.49 -6.92 -30.02
C PRO A 371 2.66 -8.18 -29.82
N GLU A 372 2.70 -8.71 -28.61
CA GLU A 372 2.09 -9.97 -28.19
C GLU A 372 2.65 -11.22 -28.87
N MET A 373 3.41 -11.10 -29.96
CA MET A 373 4.13 -12.18 -30.61
C MET A 373 5.59 -12.21 -30.15
N ASP A 374 6.30 -11.10 -30.31
CA ASP A 374 7.73 -10.99 -29.98
C ASP A 374 7.94 -10.43 -28.56
N TYR A 375 7.14 -9.44 -28.18
CA TYR A 375 7.24 -8.76 -26.89
C TYR A 375 5.89 -8.28 -26.37
N SER A 376 5.84 -8.00 -25.07
CA SER A 376 4.84 -7.09 -24.49
C SER A 376 5.57 -5.98 -23.77
N ILE A 377 4.98 -4.79 -23.74
CA ILE A 377 5.58 -3.64 -23.08
C ILE A 377 4.59 -3.02 -22.09
N THR A 378 5.10 -2.62 -20.93
CA THR A 378 4.34 -1.90 -19.90
C THR A 378 5.27 -0.98 -19.11
N TYR A 379 4.71 -0.17 -18.22
CA TYR A 379 5.48 0.70 -17.34
C TYR A 379 5.43 0.21 -15.89
N PHE A 380 6.49 0.52 -15.15
CA PHE A 380 6.58 0.25 -13.72
C PHE A 380 5.48 0.99 -12.94
N GLY A 381 4.71 0.27 -12.10
CA GLY A 381 3.57 0.86 -11.39
C GLY A 381 2.20 0.54 -12.00
N SER A 382 2.16 -0.07 -13.19
CA SER A 382 0.91 -0.48 -13.84
C SER A 382 0.18 -1.58 -13.04
N SER A 383 -1.14 -1.68 -13.19
CA SER A 383 -1.90 -2.82 -12.67
C SER A 383 -1.38 -4.16 -13.22
N LYS A 384 -0.83 -4.15 -14.44
CA LYS A 384 -0.20 -5.30 -15.09
C LYS A 384 1.12 -5.74 -14.42
N THR A 385 1.76 -4.89 -13.60
CA THR A 385 2.98 -5.26 -12.87
C THR A 385 2.71 -5.93 -11.53
N LYS A 386 1.45 -5.99 -11.08
CA LYS A 386 1.04 -6.66 -9.82
C LYS A 386 0.00 -7.76 -10.02
N SER A 387 -1.05 -7.51 -10.79
CA SER A 387 -2.29 -8.29 -10.74
C SER A 387 -2.73 -8.85 -12.10
N THR A 388 -1.79 -9.44 -12.86
CA THR A 388 -2.09 -10.13 -14.14
C THR A 388 -1.48 -11.52 -14.27
N ASN A 389 -2.13 -12.35 -15.09
CA ASN A 389 -1.63 -13.65 -15.55
C ASN A 389 -1.17 -13.65 -17.01
N GLU A 390 -1.28 -12.51 -17.70
CA GLU A 390 -0.95 -12.33 -19.12
C GLU A 390 0.47 -12.78 -19.47
N PHE A 391 1.44 -12.48 -18.59
CA PHE A 391 2.86 -12.73 -18.87
C PHE A 391 3.36 -14.08 -18.37
N ARG A 392 2.50 -14.94 -17.81
CA ARG A 392 2.92 -16.17 -17.12
C ARG A 392 3.72 -17.16 -17.99
N SER A 393 3.51 -17.13 -19.31
CA SER A 393 4.23 -17.98 -20.26
C SER A 393 5.58 -17.40 -20.71
N TYR A 394 5.93 -16.20 -20.27
CA TYR A 394 7.11 -15.48 -20.75
C TYR A 394 8.34 -16.04 -20.05
N THR A 395 9.45 -16.16 -20.79
CA THR A 395 10.71 -16.67 -20.25
C THR A 395 11.74 -15.57 -20.01
N GLY A 396 11.43 -14.34 -20.39
CA GLY A 396 12.34 -13.20 -20.29
C GLY A 396 11.65 -11.91 -19.88
N ILE A 397 12.37 -11.05 -19.16
CA ILE A 397 11.93 -9.70 -18.81
C ILE A 397 13.09 -8.69 -18.91
N ILE A 398 12.82 -7.53 -19.51
CA ILE A 398 13.75 -6.41 -19.62
C ILE A 398 13.25 -5.29 -18.69
N LEU A 399 14.10 -4.84 -17.77
CA LEU A 399 13.85 -3.75 -16.82
C LEU A 399 14.63 -2.51 -17.26
N LEU A 400 13.93 -1.48 -17.73
CA LEU A 400 14.55 -0.20 -18.10
C LEU A 400 14.47 0.80 -16.94
N GLY A 401 15.66 1.05 -16.40
CA GLY A 401 16.07 2.03 -15.39
C GLY A 401 15.66 1.77 -13.95
N ASP A 402 16.43 2.33 -13.02
CA ASP A 402 16.20 2.21 -11.58
C ASP A 402 14.99 3.07 -11.17
N TRP A 403 13.91 2.38 -10.83
CA TRP A 403 12.67 3.02 -10.38
C TRP A 403 12.77 3.51 -8.94
N ASN A 404 13.15 4.78 -8.79
CA ASN A 404 13.05 5.51 -7.54
C ASN A 404 11.62 5.45 -6.96
N MET A 405 11.47 4.86 -5.78
CA MET A 405 10.21 4.81 -5.03
C MET A 405 10.14 5.92 -3.98
N PRO A 406 8.98 6.58 -3.80
CA PRO A 406 8.77 7.49 -2.69
C PRO A 406 8.93 6.79 -1.34
N TYR A 407 9.73 7.37 -0.45
CA TYR A 407 9.89 6.90 0.94
C TYR A 407 8.56 6.79 1.70
N THR A 408 7.57 7.63 1.32
CA THR A 408 6.24 7.61 1.90
C THR A 408 5.56 6.24 1.79
N PHE A 409 5.87 5.43 0.78
CA PHE A 409 5.30 4.09 0.65
C PHE A 409 5.76 3.14 1.76
N ALA A 410 7.06 3.10 2.05
CA ALA A 410 7.59 2.31 3.17
C ALA A 410 7.11 2.88 4.52
N SER A 411 7.06 4.21 4.65
CA SER A 411 6.54 4.85 5.86
C SER A 411 5.08 4.46 6.17
N SER A 412 4.21 4.43 5.16
CA SER A 412 2.83 4.00 5.32
C SER A 412 2.72 2.53 5.75
N VAL A 413 3.60 1.65 5.28
CA VAL A 413 3.64 0.24 5.74
C VAL A 413 4.05 0.17 7.20
N ARG A 414 5.14 0.84 7.59
CA ARG A 414 5.59 0.90 8.99
C ARG A 414 4.50 1.40 9.92
N GLU A 415 3.84 2.49 9.53
CA GLU A 415 2.74 3.06 10.31
C GLU A 415 1.56 2.08 10.43
N ALA A 416 1.18 1.43 9.33
CA ALA A 416 -0.01 0.59 9.27
C ALA A 416 0.16 -0.76 9.97
N PHE A 417 1.37 -1.34 9.96
CA PHE A 417 1.64 -2.70 10.42
C PHE A 417 2.58 -2.79 11.63
N LEU A 418 3.00 -1.65 12.20
CA LEU A 418 4.02 -1.57 13.27
C LEU A 418 5.26 -2.42 12.93
N SER A 419 5.82 -2.16 11.75
CA SER A 419 7.04 -2.79 11.23
C SER A 419 8.20 -1.79 11.14
N GLU A 420 9.42 -2.27 10.93
CA GLU A 420 10.60 -1.46 10.60
C GLU A 420 10.93 -1.48 9.10
N THR A 421 9.99 -1.94 8.25
CA THR A 421 10.11 -2.03 6.79
C THR A 421 10.84 -0.83 6.17
N THR A 422 11.96 -1.09 5.53
CA THR A 422 12.76 -0.07 4.85
C THR A 422 12.27 0.21 3.44
N LEU A 423 12.82 1.26 2.81
CA LEU A 423 12.53 1.53 1.39
C LEU A 423 13.05 0.40 0.49
N GLU A 424 14.19 -0.20 0.83
CA GLU A 424 14.76 -1.32 0.08
C GLU A 424 13.91 -2.59 0.25
N ASP A 425 13.33 -2.85 1.43
CA ASP A 425 12.41 -3.98 1.61
C ASP A 425 11.15 -3.82 0.77
N TYR A 426 10.59 -2.62 0.77
CA TYR A 426 9.45 -2.29 -0.07
C TYR A 426 9.78 -2.45 -1.56
N ARG A 427 10.97 -2.01 -1.97
CA ARG A 427 11.47 -2.16 -3.35
C ARG A 427 11.65 -3.64 -3.70
N MET A 428 12.33 -4.41 -2.86
CA MET A 428 12.51 -5.86 -2.99
C MET A 428 11.17 -6.60 -3.14
N TRP A 429 10.19 -6.26 -2.29
CA TRP A 429 8.85 -6.83 -2.34
C TRP A 429 8.17 -6.56 -3.68
N TYR A 430 8.22 -5.32 -4.18
CA TYR A 430 7.60 -4.94 -5.44
C TYR A 430 8.26 -5.64 -6.64
N TYR A 431 9.60 -5.64 -6.70
CA TYR A 431 10.33 -6.28 -7.79
C TYR A 431 10.14 -7.79 -7.79
N THR A 432 10.11 -8.42 -6.62
CA THR A 432 9.80 -9.85 -6.51
C THR A 432 8.45 -10.19 -7.13
N GLN A 433 7.43 -9.38 -6.86
CA GLN A 433 6.10 -9.56 -7.47
C GLN A 433 6.10 -9.35 -8.99
N LEU A 434 6.82 -8.34 -9.47
CA LEU A 434 6.98 -8.02 -10.89
C LEU A 434 7.67 -9.14 -11.64
N LEU A 435 8.85 -9.57 -11.16
CA LEU A 435 9.61 -10.66 -11.78
C LEU A 435 8.81 -11.96 -11.75
N SER A 436 8.06 -12.20 -10.67
CA SER A 436 7.15 -13.35 -10.60
C SER A 436 5.94 -13.26 -11.55
N ARG A 437 5.76 -12.20 -12.34
CA ARG A 437 4.70 -12.14 -13.36
C ARG A 437 4.99 -13.06 -14.55
N ILE A 438 6.27 -13.21 -14.89
CA ILE A 438 6.73 -14.16 -15.92
C ILE A 438 6.72 -15.60 -15.36
N GLY A 439 7.30 -16.56 -16.07
CA GLY A 439 7.17 -17.97 -15.72
C GLY A 439 7.83 -18.40 -14.40
N ILE A 440 8.62 -17.56 -13.74
CA ILE A 440 9.31 -17.85 -12.45
C ILE A 440 8.38 -18.49 -11.41
N ARG A 441 7.09 -18.11 -11.40
CA ARG A 441 6.05 -18.63 -10.49
C ARG A 441 5.38 -19.95 -10.92
N ASN A 442 5.85 -20.62 -11.97
CA ASN A 442 5.21 -21.80 -12.53
C ASN A 442 5.49 -23.09 -11.76
N PHE A 443 6.56 -23.11 -10.96
CA PHE A 443 7.06 -24.31 -10.28
C PHE A 443 7.47 -25.44 -11.25
N ASP A 444 7.95 -25.06 -12.43
CA ASP A 444 8.37 -25.97 -13.52
C ASP A 444 9.88 -26.22 -13.57
N ALA A 445 10.65 -25.64 -12.63
CA ALA A 445 12.11 -25.66 -12.64
C ALA A 445 12.73 -25.10 -13.94
N GLY A 446 12.01 -24.19 -14.62
CA GLY A 446 12.46 -23.54 -15.84
C GLY A 446 13.62 -22.56 -15.60
N GLU A 447 14.27 -22.19 -16.70
CA GLU A 447 15.26 -21.11 -16.74
C GLU A 447 14.62 -19.83 -17.30
N TYR A 448 14.89 -18.71 -16.63
CA TYR A 448 14.35 -17.39 -16.95
C TYR A 448 15.46 -16.36 -16.97
N ASP A 449 15.29 -15.31 -17.78
CA ASP A 449 16.28 -14.27 -17.93
C ASP A 449 15.71 -12.90 -17.57
N VAL A 450 16.48 -12.15 -16.79
CA VAL A 450 16.21 -10.76 -16.39
C VAL A 450 17.32 -9.90 -16.95
N TRP A 451 17.00 -9.05 -17.92
CA TRP A 451 17.89 -7.98 -18.35
C TRP A 451 17.56 -6.72 -17.58
N TYR A 452 18.56 -6.04 -17.03
CA TYR A 452 18.38 -4.80 -16.31
C TYR A 452 19.41 -3.77 -16.79
N SER A 453 19.02 -2.51 -16.85
CA SER A 453 19.94 -1.44 -17.25
C SER A 453 21.03 -1.20 -16.20
N SER A 454 22.18 -0.68 -16.64
CA SER A 454 23.37 -0.47 -15.81
C SER A 454 23.23 0.54 -14.65
N ASP A 455 22.10 1.24 -14.53
CA ASP A 455 21.84 2.23 -13.49
C ASP A 455 21.29 1.62 -12.18
N TYR A 456 21.08 0.31 -12.14
CA TYR A 456 20.68 -0.40 -10.93
C TYR A 456 21.84 -0.60 -9.95
N ASN A 457 21.55 -0.51 -8.64
CA ASN A 457 22.51 -0.91 -7.61
C ASN A 457 22.84 -2.42 -7.75
N PRO A 458 24.11 -2.82 -7.96
CA PRO A 458 24.50 -4.22 -8.06
C PRO A 458 24.17 -5.05 -6.81
N GLU A 459 24.25 -4.46 -5.61
CA GLU A 459 23.88 -5.14 -4.36
C GLU A 459 22.39 -5.49 -4.34
N PHE A 460 21.54 -4.58 -4.82
CA PHE A 460 20.10 -4.81 -4.94
C PHE A 460 19.79 -5.94 -5.92
N ILE A 461 20.44 -5.95 -7.09
CA ILE A 461 20.29 -7.04 -8.06
C ILE A 461 20.76 -8.37 -7.46
N ASN A 462 21.87 -8.37 -6.73
CA ASN A 462 22.37 -9.58 -6.05
C ASN A 462 21.39 -10.09 -4.98
N CYS A 463 20.77 -9.20 -4.20
CA CYS A 463 19.74 -9.55 -3.22
C CYS A 463 18.52 -10.19 -3.88
N ILE A 464 17.99 -9.61 -4.96
CA ILE A 464 16.86 -10.20 -5.70
C ILE A 464 17.26 -11.54 -6.31
N SER A 465 18.44 -11.63 -6.92
CA SER A 465 18.93 -12.85 -7.54
C SER A 465 19.04 -13.98 -6.51
N THR A 466 19.63 -13.68 -5.34
CA THR A 466 19.74 -14.62 -4.21
C THR A 466 18.36 -15.03 -3.71
N TYR A 467 17.41 -14.10 -3.63
CA TYR A 467 16.05 -14.42 -3.21
C TYR A 467 15.34 -15.36 -4.18
N LEU A 468 15.38 -15.09 -5.49
CA LEU A 468 14.68 -15.92 -6.48
C LEU A 468 15.36 -17.27 -6.74
N ASN A 469 16.70 -17.32 -6.70
CA ASN A 469 17.46 -18.55 -6.99
C ASN A 469 17.70 -19.42 -5.75
N ASN A 470 17.94 -18.80 -4.58
CA ASN A 470 18.31 -19.52 -3.36
C ASN A 470 17.21 -19.50 -2.30
N ASN A 471 16.15 -18.71 -2.49
CA ASN A 471 15.08 -18.50 -1.50
C ASN A 471 15.59 -17.95 -0.17
N ILE A 472 16.64 -17.13 -0.24
CA ILE A 472 17.23 -16.49 0.93
C ILE A 472 16.97 -14.99 0.81
N TYR A 473 16.21 -14.46 1.75
CA TYR A 473 16.07 -13.01 1.92
C TYR A 473 17.22 -12.51 2.79
N ASN A 474 18.19 -11.87 2.14
CA ASN A 474 19.24 -11.11 2.78
C ASN A 474 18.96 -9.64 2.46
N PRO A 475 18.32 -8.89 3.37
CA PRO A 475 18.18 -7.45 3.17
C PRO A 475 19.58 -6.86 2.95
N ILE A 476 19.69 -5.92 2.00
CA ILE A 476 20.89 -5.07 1.91
C ILE A 476 21.11 -4.56 3.33
N GLU A 477 22.31 -4.79 3.88
CA GLU A 477 22.58 -4.44 5.28
C GLU A 477 22.00 -3.06 5.52
N ARG A 478 21.42 -2.87 6.71
CA ARG A 478 21.26 -1.53 7.25
C ARG A 478 22.68 -0.97 7.32
N ALA A 479 23.25 -0.51 6.21
CA ALA A 479 23.83 0.80 6.18
C ALA A 479 22.84 1.56 7.05
N LYS A 480 23.32 1.99 8.20
CA LYS A 480 22.75 3.18 8.78
C LYS A 480 22.87 4.18 7.63
N HIS A 481 21.90 4.18 6.71
CA HIS A 481 21.16 5.37 6.44
C HIS A 481 20.93 5.88 7.85
N GLU A 482 21.87 6.71 8.32
CA GLU A 482 21.54 7.80 9.21
C GLU A 482 20.18 8.19 8.71
N SER A 483 19.14 7.89 9.51
CA SER A 483 17.74 8.11 9.18
C SER A 483 17.72 9.27 8.21
N ASP A 484 17.26 9.13 6.96
CA ASP A 484 17.22 10.27 6.04
C ASP A 484 16.08 11.19 6.52
N TRP A 485 16.34 11.71 7.72
CA TRP A 485 15.50 12.43 8.64
C TRP A 485 15.02 13.68 7.95
N LEU A 486 15.88 14.18 7.07
CA LEU A 486 15.63 15.30 6.22
C LEU A 486 14.81 14.90 4.99
N ALA A 487 15.01 13.75 4.34
CA ALA A 487 14.13 13.31 3.25
C ALA A 487 12.68 13.08 3.71
N GLU A 488 12.47 12.55 4.92
CA GLU A 488 11.14 12.36 5.50
C GLU A 488 10.40 13.70 5.68
N LYS A 489 11.06 14.68 6.30
CA LYS A 489 10.52 16.03 6.49
C LYS A 489 10.40 16.78 5.16
N ALA A 490 11.41 16.70 4.30
CA ALA A 490 11.44 17.38 3.01
C ALA A 490 10.36 16.87 2.05
N GLY A 491 10.08 15.56 2.06
CA GLY A 491 8.99 14.96 1.28
C GLY A 491 7.64 15.52 1.69
N THR A 492 7.39 15.65 2.99
CA THR A 492 6.17 16.23 3.57
C THR A 492 5.93 17.65 3.05
N PHE A 493 6.97 18.48 2.98
CA PHE A 493 6.88 19.89 2.58
C PHE A 493 7.23 20.17 1.12
N ARG A 494 7.40 19.12 0.30
CA ARG A 494 7.80 19.18 -1.12
C ARG A 494 9.04 20.07 -1.35
N ILE A 495 10.05 19.93 -0.50
CA ILE A 495 11.30 20.68 -0.61
C ILE A 495 12.13 20.09 -1.76
N ARG A 496 12.65 20.96 -2.63
CA ARG A 496 13.48 20.55 -3.79
C ARG A 496 14.78 19.91 -3.35
N LYS A 497 15.26 18.90 -4.09
CA LYS A 497 16.48 18.15 -3.77
C LYS A 497 17.72 19.02 -3.57
N GLU A 498 17.89 20.07 -4.37
CA GLU A 498 19.04 20.99 -4.22
C GLU A 498 19.03 21.69 -2.84
N ILE A 499 17.83 21.99 -2.32
CA ILE A 499 17.66 22.65 -1.02
C ILE A 499 17.78 21.64 0.12
N VAL A 500 17.33 20.41 -0.08
CA VAL A 500 17.59 19.31 0.87
C VAL A 500 19.10 19.12 1.04
N ALA A 501 19.87 19.10 -0.05
CA ALA A 501 21.32 19.00 0.01
C ALA A 501 21.97 20.19 0.76
N ASP A 502 21.48 21.41 0.56
CA ASP A 502 21.95 22.59 1.30
C ASP A 502 21.63 22.49 2.81
N ILE A 503 20.44 22.02 3.19
CA ILE A 503 20.05 21.85 4.60
C ILE A 503 20.88 20.74 5.26
N GLN A 504 21.14 19.64 4.54
CA GLN A 504 21.95 18.54 5.02
C GLN A 504 23.38 19.01 5.33
N LYS A 505 24.01 19.77 4.42
CA LYS A 505 25.35 20.35 4.65
C LYS A 505 25.39 21.30 5.85
N LEU A 506 24.31 22.06 6.08
CA LEU A 506 24.21 22.92 7.26
C LEU A 506 24.08 22.10 8.55
N ALA A 507 23.32 21.00 8.52
CA ALA A 507 23.14 20.12 9.67
C ALA A 507 24.40 19.27 9.98
N GLU A 508 25.23 18.99 8.97
CA GLU A 508 26.57 18.40 9.14
C GLU A 508 27.57 19.40 9.72
N HIS A 509 27.41 20.69 9.40
CA HIS A 509 28.23 21.76 9.96
C HIS A 509 27.86 22.08 11.41
N ASP A 510 26.56 22.08 11.73
CA ASP A 510 26.04 22.30 13.09
C ASP A 510 24.94 21.30 13.40
N THR A 511 25.28 20.32 14.22
CA THR A 511 24.40 19.21 14.59
C THR A 511 23.15 19.65 15.34
N SER A 512 23.14 20.84 15.96
CA SER A 512 21.94 21.35 16.64
C SER A 512 20.78 21.59 15.66
N LEU A 513 21.08 21.94 14.40
CA LEU A 513 20.06 22.12 13.37
C LEU A 513 19.31 20.81 13.07
N LYS A 514 20.02 19.68 13.05
CA LYS A 514 19.42 18.34 12.91
C LYS A 514 18.45 18.06 14.04
N ASP A 515 18.88 18.33 15.28
CA ASP A 515 18.07 18.10 16.48
C ASP A 515 16.80 18.96 16.49
N TYR A 516 16.90 20.23 16.11
CA TYR A 516 15.74 21.13 16.03
C TYR A 516 14.71 20.67 15.01
N ILE A 517 15.15 20.29 13.81
CA ILE A 517 14.26 19.84 12.74
C ILE A 517 13.62 18.49 13.11
N MET A 518 14.39 17.57 13.70
CA MET A 518 13.90 16.27 14.17
C MET A 518 12.83 16.43 15.25
N ALA A 519 13.08 17.30 16.23
CA ALA A 519 12.15 17.58 17.30
C ALA A 519 10.99 18.52 16.88
N SER A 520 10.95 18.98 15.63
CA SER A 520 9.97 19.95 15.11
C SER A 520 9.83 21.19 16.02
N ARG A 521 10.99 21.69 16.49
CA ARG A 521 11.05 22.85 17.39
C ARG A 521 11.18 24.13 16.59
N LYS A 522 10.40 25.15 16.98
CA LYS A 522 10.52 26.50 16.43
C LYS A 522 11.78 27.15 16.96
N GLU A 523 12.81 27.23 16.12
CA GLU A 523 14.13 27.68 16.53
C GLU A 523 14.74 28.66 15.53
N THR A 524 15.73 29.42 16.00
CA THR A 524 16.49 30.35 15.17
C THR A 524 17.91 29.82 14.93
N PHE A 525 18.27 29.64 13.67
CA PHE A 525 19.61 29.21 13.26
C PHE A 525 20.36 30.41 12.68
N THR A 526 21.48 30.80 13.31
CA THR A 526 22.25 31.98 12.90
C THR A 526 23.60 31.57 12.35
N ILE A 527 23.97 32.09 11.17
CA ILE A 527 25.26 31.77 10.52
C ILE A 527 25.81 33.00 9.78
N ALA A 528 27.14 33.17 9.78
CA ALA A 528 27.79 34.23 9.01
C ALA A 528 27.66 33.97 7.50
N LEU A 529 27.44 35.04 6.71
CA LEU A 529 27.36 34.91 5.25
C LEU A 529 28.61 34.23 4.65
N ASP A 530 29.78 34.46 5.24
CA ASP A 530 31.05 33.88 4.85
C ASP A 530 31.07 32.36 5.00
N GLN A 531 30.62 31.88 6.15
CA GLN A 531 30.52 30.45 6.42
C GLN A 531 29.43 29.79 5.57
N LEU A 532 28.26 30.43 5.46
CA LEU A 532 27.16 29.92 4.64
C LEU A 532 27.56 29.78 3.17
N TYR A 533 28.38 30.69 2.64
CA TYR A 533 28.89 30.62 1.27
C TYR A 533 29.91 29.50 1.05
N ILE A 534 30.71 29.16 2.07
CA ILE A 534 31.62 28.01 2.01
C ILE A 534 30.82 26.70 2.00
N ILE A 535 29.80 26.60 2.85
CA ILE A 535 29.01 25.37 3.02
C ILE A 535 28.04 25.16 1.83
N CYS A 536 27.32 26.20 1.43
CA CYS A 536 26.28 26.14 0.40
C CYS A 536 26.56 27.17 -0.72
N PRO A 537 27.61 26.97 -1.54
CA PRO A 537 28.04 27.98 -2.51
C PRO A 537 26.95 28.33 -3.52
N LYS A 538 26.86 29.64 -3.82
CA LYS A 538 25.95 30.21 -4.82
C LYS A 538 26.72 31.01 -5.88
N SER A 539 26.02 31.42 -6.93
CA SER A 539 26.60 32.22 -8.02
C SER A 539 27.28 33.52 -7.52
N GLU A 540 26.78 34.09 -6.41
CA GLU A 540 27.32 35.29 -5.79
C GLU A 540 27.20 35.20 -4.26
N LYS A 541 28.18 35.75 -3.54
CA LYS A 541 28.18 35.84 -2.08
C LYS A 541 27.30 37.00 -1.58
N LYS A 542 25.98 36.80 -1.60
CA LYS A 542 24.97 37.79 -1.17
C LYS A 542 23.85 37.13 -0.37
N LYS A 543 23.35 37.80 0.67
CA LYS A 543 22.27 37.28 1.55
C LYS A 543 21.00 36.90 0.76
N SER A 544 20.65 37.65 -0.29
CA SER A 544 19.45 37.41 -1.11
C SER A 544 19.49 36.11 -1.93
N LYS A 545 20.68 35.57 -2.24
CA LYS A 545 20.81 34.28 -2.96
C LYS A 545 20.35 33.08 -2.11
N TYR A 546 20.14 33.28 -0.82
CA TYR A 546 19.69 32.25 0.13
C TYR A 546 18.22 32.37 0.54
N ASP A 547 17.44 33.29 -0.05
CA ASP A 547 16.04 33.48 0.33
C ASP A 547 15.20 32.22 0.09
N ASN A 548 15.51 31.45 -0.97
CA ASN A 548 14.87 30.16 -1.21
C ASN A 548 15.20 29.13 -0.11
N LEU A 549 16.44 29.11 0.39
CA LEU A 549 16.84 28.23 1.50
C LEU A 549 16.13 28.65 2.80
N LYS A 550 16.11 29.95 3.12
CA LYS A 550 15.37 30.51 4.28
C LYS A 550 13.89 30.12 4.26
N ASN A 551 13.24 30.28 3.11
CA ASN A 551 11.82 29.97 2.97
C ASN A 551 11.52 28.48 3.19
N ASN A 552 12.42 27.58 2.80
CA ASN A 552 12.23 26.15 3.01
C ASN A 552 12.59 25.72 4.44
N LEU A 553 13.63 26.29 5.06
CA LEU A 553 13.91 26.08 6.49
C LEU A 553 12.74 26.54 7.36
N LYS A 554 12.06 27.64 6.98
CA LYS A 554 10.86 28.11 7.69
C LYS A 554 9.70 27.11 7.66
N LYS A 555 9.58 26.30 6.60
CA LYS A 555 8.60 25.20 6.55
C LYS A 555 8.93 24.07 7.52
N LEU A 556 10.20 23.98 7.92
CA LEU A 556 10.71 23.04 8.93
C LEU A 556 10.79 23.70 10.32
N ASP A 557 10.05 24.78 10.54
CA ASP A 557 10.04 25.57 11.79
C ASP A 557 11.39 26.22 12.17
N ILE A 558 12.34 26.32 11.23
CA ILE A 558 13.64 26.97 11.44
C ILE A 558 13.69 28.37 10.81
N THR A 559 14.00 29.38 11.62
CA THR A 559 14.28 30.74 11.15
C THR A 559 15.78 30.91 10.90
N LEU A 560 16.20 30.98 9.64
CA LEU A 560 17.59 31.22 9.26
C LEU A 560 17.94 32.72 9.27
N ILE A 561 18.82 33.14 10.17
CA ILE A 561 19.42 34.48 10.23
C ILE A 561 20.83 34.41 9.65
N ILE A 562 21.09 35.25 8.64
CA ILE A 562 22.43 35.40 8.05
C ILE A 562 23.04 36.68 8.62
N SER A 563 24.02 36.56 9.51
CA SER A 563 24.72 37.70 10.12
C SER A 563 25.66 38.37 9.14
#